data_AF-A0A8T6I7J7-F1
#
_entry.id   AF-A0A8T6I7J7-F1
#
_cell.length_a   1.000
_cell.length_b   1.000
_cell.length_c   1.000
_cell.angle_alpha   90.00
_cell.angle_beta   90.00
_cell.angle_gamma   90.00
#
_symmetry.space_group_name_H-M   'P 1'
#
loop_
_entity.id
_entity.type
_entity.pdbx_description
1 polymer ?
#
loop_
_entity_poly.entity_id
_entity_poly.type
_entity_poly.pdbx_seq_one_letter_code
_entity_poly.pdbx_strand_id
1 'polypeptide(L)'
;MDEIQDFELLLRTTLEGRGFVGDAVYRARAANWVFGPPTAGLSPELDALAAYLATFTTVHPSPHRQPGGIMTAGALAGEAIFHSPATGCATCHAEPRFTDSSLRHTDVPARGRAWGAFVRHDVGTLSAAAGDFTPNTLRALDTPTVKGVWETPPYLHDGSAATLMEVIVDRNVDDLHGRTSHLTAAERTQLVAYLEQLDDTAVDTSATMASLSVVTGPPAEVGLGGGSVWGVRVGAGAHGGIRVESLTLGVAGAGALHARIHADADGDGRPGPYDKLLADAAVAPDGDPVTLPLRPAPIVAAAGSASLLVWLKRASQDGALAGRQASRVLISDIGAVGLTSATPSARAGFPLVAWMCPESEGIRIDGCEKGG
;
A
#
# COMPACT_ATOMS: atom_id res chain seq x y z
N MET A 1 -9.34 4.36 31.80
CA MET A 1 -9.60 3.01 31.29
C MET A 1 -8.24 2.38 31.11
N ASP A 2 -8.04 1.27 31.77
CA ASP A 2 -6.90 0.38 31.67
C ASP A 2 -7.43 -0.90 31.01
N GLU A 3 -7.75 -0.80 29.71
CA GLU A 3 -8.55 -1.79 28.95
C GLU A 3 -8.06 -3.22 29.13
N ILE A 4 -6.74 -3.41 29.14
CA ILE A 4 -6.08 -4.71 29.34
C ILE A 4 -6.34 -5.26 30.75
N GLN A 5 -6.45 -4.40 31.75
CA GLN A 5 -6.76 -4.75 33.13
C GLN A 5 -8.28 -4.89 33.36
N ASP A 6 -9.12 -4.33 32.49
CA ASP A 6 -10.59 -4.48 32.54
C ASP A 6 -11.08 -5.87 32.08
N PHE A 7 -10.19 -6.72 31.55
CA PHE A 7 -10.48 -8.11 31.14
C PHE A 7 -11.01 -8.99 32.28
N GLU A 8 -10.88 -8.59 33.55
CA GLU A 8 -11.49 -9.28 34.68
C GLU A 8 -13.02 -9.44 34.52
N LEU A 9 -13.71 -8.44 33.93
CA LEU A 9 -15.14 -8.54 33.65
C LEU A 9 -15.42 -9.60 32.58
N LEU A 10 -14.67 -9.57 31.47
CA LEU A 10 -14.78 -10.55 30.38
C LEU A 10 -14.56 -11.98 30.90
N LEU A 11 -13.51 -12.17 31.70
CA LEU A 11 -13.14 -13.46 32.28
C LEU A 11 -14.27 -14.06 33.09
N ARG A 12 -14.95 -13.26 33.92
CA ARG A 12 -16.02 -13.74 34.80
C ARG A 12 -17.38 -13.86 34.12
N THR A 13 -17.62 -13.10 33.07
CA THR A 13 -18.95 -13.05 32.41
C THR A 13 -18.99 -13.93 31.17
N THR A 14 -18.17 -13.62 30.17
CA THR A 14 -18.24 -14.26 28.85
C THR A 14 -17.46 -15.57 28.84
N LEU A 15 -16.35 -15.63 29.56
CA LEU A 15 -15.52 -16.84 29.65
C LEU A 15 -15.89 -17.74 30.83
N GLU A 16 -16.87 -17.32 31.65
CA GLU A 16 -17.35 -18.04 32.85
C GLU A 16 -16.24 -18.49 33.83
N GLY A 17 -15.11 -17.80 33.80
CA GLY A 17 -13.97 -18.03 34.66
C GLY A 17 -14.16 -17.46 36.06
N ARG A 18 -13.24 -17.82 36.97
CA ARG A 18 -13.23 -17.27 38.34
C ARG A 18 -12.70 -15.85 38.44
N GLY A 19 -12.01 -15.34 37.41
CA GLY A 19 -11.25 -14.09 37.47
C GLY A 19 -10.02 -14.16 38.38
N PHE A 20 -9.25 -13.07 38.43
CA PHE A 20 -8.04 -12.92 39.23
C PHE A 20 -8.26 -12.08 40.49
N VAL A 21 -9.26 -11.20 40.50
CA VAL A 21 -9.58 -10.34 41.66
C VAL A 21 -10.46 -11.11 42.64
N GLY A 22 -10.28 -10.93 43.96
CA GLY A 22 -11.13 -11.59 44.95
C GLY A 22 -12.61 -11.17 44.85
N ASP A 23 -13.54 -12.11 45.05
CA ASP A 23 -15.00 -11.92 44.87
C ASP A 23 -15.58 -10.71 45.62
N ALA A 24 -15.06 -10.40 46.82
CA ALA A 24 -15.51 -9.24 47.60
C ALA A 24 -15.18 -7.92 46.89
N VAL A 25 -13.96 -7.80 46.33
CA VAL A 25 -13.51 -6.64 45.57
C VAL A 25 -14.25 -6.57 44.23
N TYR A 26 -14.43 -7.72 43.58
CA TYR A 26 -15.22 -7.82 42.35
C TYR A 26 -16.64 -7.26 42.53
N ARG A 27 -17.38 -7.77 43.52
CA ARG A 27 -18.75 -7.36 43.83
C ARG A 27 -18.85 -5.89 44.25
N ALA A 28 -17.86 -5.39 45.00
CA ALA A 28 -17.84 -3.99 45.44
C ALA A 28 -17.73 -2.99 44.26
N ARG A 29 -17.19 -3.41 43.12
CA ARG A 29 -17.04 -2.57 41.91
C ARG A 29 -17.97 -2.97 40.76
N ALA A 30 -18.86 -3.96 40.94
CA ALA A 30 -19.66 -4.55 39.86
C ALA A 30 -20.47 -3.54 39.02
N ALA A 31 -20.86 -2.41 39.61
CA ALA A 31 -21.62 -1.37 38.90
C ALA A 31 -20.78 -0.52 37.93
N ASN A 32 -19.45 -0.46 38.10
CA ASN A 32 -18.56 0.42 37.34
C ASN A 32 -17.21 -0.26 37.08
N TRP A 33 -17.21 -1.49 36.54
CA TRP A 33 -15.95 -2.20 36.31
C TRP A 33 -15.11 -1.53 35.20
N VAL A 34 -15.69 -1.38 34.01
CA VAL A 34 -15.03 -0.83 32.80
C VAL A 34 -14.79 0.69 32.88
N PHE A 35 -15.66 1.40 33.60
CA PHE A 35 -15.65 2.87 33.66
C PHE A 35 -15.31 3.40 35.06
N GLY A 36 -14.84 2.53 35.95
CA GLY A 36 -14.50 2.85 37.33
C GLY A 36 -13.07 3.35 37.52
N PRO A 37 -12.60 3.39 38.78
CA PRO A 37 -11.19 3.62 39.07
C PRO A 37 -10.32 2.50 38.46
N PRO A 38 -9.03 2.76 38.17
CA PRO A 38 -8.12 1.76 37.61
C PRO A 38 -8.18 0.42 38.34
N THR A 39 -8.07 -0.67 37.60
CA THR A 39 -8.04 -2.04 38.10
C THR A 39 -6.61 -2.51 38.40
N ALA A 40 -5.59 -1.79 37.92
CA ALA A 40 -4.19 -1.99 38.30
C ALA A 40 -3.98 -2.03 39.83
N GLY A 41 -3.20 -3.00 40.31
CA GLY A 41 -2.88 -3.20 41.73
C GLY A 41 -3.94 -3.97 42.53
N LEU A 42 -5.04 -4.40 41.91
CA LEU A 42 -6.07 -5.21 42.58
C LEU A 42 -5.71 -6.70 42.69
N SER A 43 -4.87 -7.21 41.79
CA SER A 43 -4.37 -8.59 41.80
C SER A 43 -2.99 -8.64 41.12
N PRO A 44 -1.99 -9.29 41.74
CA PRO A 44 -0.70 -9.52 41.11
C PRO A 44 -0.79 -10.28 39.78
N GLU A 45 -1.74 -11.21 39.66
CA GLU A 45 -1.95 -12.01 38.46
C GLU A 45 -2.58 -11.18 37.33
N LEU A 46 -3.54 -10.30 37.65
CA LEU A 46 -4.12 -9.36 36.68
C LEU A 46 -3.07 -8.35 36.18
N ASP A 47 -2.24 -7.83 37.08
CA ASP A 47 -1.14 -6.94 36.73
C ASP A 47 -0.10 -7.66 35.86
N ALA A 48 0.22 -8.92 36.16
CA ALA A 48 1.13 -9.74 35.37
C ALA A 48 0.59 -10.05 33.97
N LEU A 49 -0.71 -10.39 33.87
CA LEU A 49 -1.38 -10.59 32.57
C LEU A 49 -1.33 -9.32 31.74
N ALA A 50 -1.63 -8.17 32.34
CA ALA A 50 -1.61 -6.92 31.61
C ALA A 50 -0.20 -6.48 31.20
N ALA A 51 0.80 -6.70 32.06
CA ALA A 51 2.20 -6.50 31.71
C ALA A 51 2.64 -7.41 30.56
N TYR A 52 2.18 -8.67 30.53
CA TYR A 52 2.45 -9.60 29.43
C TYR A 52 1.80 -9.15 28.13
N LEU A 53 0.51 -8.78 28.16
CA LEU A 53 -0.21 -8.32 26.97
C LEU A 53 0.39 -7.03 26.38
N ALA A 54 0.92 -6.15 27.23
CA ALA A 54 1.62 -4.94 26.80
C ALA A 54 2.96 -5.22 26.08
N THR A 55 3.46 -6.46 26.07
CA THR A 55 4.66 -6.83 25.30
C THR A 55 4.38 -7.06 23.81
N PHE A 56 3.12 -7.28 23.42
CA PHE A 56 2.72 -7.47 22.02
C PHE A 56 2.62 -6.12 21.29
N THR A 57 3.77 -5.58 20.89
CA THR A 57 3.89 -4.26 20.25
C THR A 57 4.09 -4.30 18.74
N THR A 58 4.17 -5.50 18.15
CA THR A 58 4.43 -5.73 16.73
C THR A 58 3.51 -6.81 16.19
N VAL A 59 3.01 -6.62 14.97
CA VAL A 59 2.33 -7.70 14.23
C VAL A 59 3.34 -8.59 13.52
N HIS A 60 2.98 -9.83 13.21
CA HIS A 60 3.88 -10.73 12.51
C HIS A 60 4.10 -10.32 11.05
N PRO A 61 5.25 -10.70 10.45
CA PRO A 61 5.49 -10.51 9.03
C PRO A 61 4.46 -11.22 8.17
N SER A 62 3.88 -10.50 7.21
CA SER A 62 2.96 -11.05 6.23
C SER A 62 3.65 -12.05 5.32
N PRO A 63 3.07 -13.26 5.13
CA PRO A 63 3.57 -14.24 4.19
C PRO A 63 3.32 -13.84 2.73
N HIS A 64 2.54 -12.77 2.49
CA HIS A 64 2.20 -12.27 1.17
C HIS A 64 3.25 -11.30 0.60
N ARG A 65 4.25 -10.91 1.40
CA ARG A 65 5.38 -10.10 0.97
C ARG A 65 6.40 -10.92 0.18
N GLN A 66 7.19 -10.23 -0.63
CA GLN A 66 8.35 -10.80 -1.31
C GLN A 66 9.51 -11.02 -0.33
N PRO A 67 10.53 -11.82 -0.72
CA PRO A 67 11.76 -11.96 0.05
C PRO A 67 12.35 -10.59 0.45
N GLY A 68 12.91 -10.50 1.65
CA GLY A 68 13.43 -9.23 2.20
C GLY A 68 12.35 -8.27 2.73
N GLY A 69 11.09 -8.72 2.82
CA GLY A 69 9.98 -7.93 3.36
C GLY A 69 9.40 -6.90 2.37
N ILE A 70 9.78 -7.00 1.09
CA ILE A 70 9.35 -6.07 0.05
C ILE A 70 7.88 -6.31 -0.29
N MET A 71 7.08 -5.25 -0.42
CA MET A 71 5.70 -5.38 -0.88
C MET A 71 5.64 -5.79 -2.36
N THR A 72 4.66 -6.62 -2.72
CA THR A 72 4.37 -6.86 -4.13
C THR A 72 3.92 -5.58 -4.81
N ALA A 73 4.04 -5.50 -6.13
CA ALA A 73 3.53 -4.34 -6.85
C ALA A 73 2.01 -4.19 -6.79
N GLY A 74 1.27 -5.30 -6.66
CA GLY A 74 -0.17 -5.23 -6.43
C GLY A 74 -0.47 -4.51 -5.12
N ALA A 75 0.31 -4.80 -4.07
CA ALA A 75 0.21 -4.13 -2.78
C ALA A 75 0.64 -2.65 -2.84
N LEU A 76 1.70 -2.30 -3.59
CA LEU A 76 2.12 -0.90 -3.73
C LEU A 76 1.13 -0.07 -4.55
N ALA A 77 0.48 -0.67 -5.56
CA ALA A 77 -0.67 -0.06 -6.23
C ALA A 77 -1.85 0.11 -5.28
N GLY A 78 -2.12 -0.90 -4.45
CA GLY A 78 -3.16 -0.86 -3.42
C GLY A 78 -2.92 0.21 -2.35
N GLU A 79 -1.66 0.49 -2.00
CA GLU A 79 -1.27 1.58 -1.10
C GLU A 79 -1.77 2.93 -1.64
N ALA A 80 -1.54 3.20 -2.94
CA ALA A 80 -2.02 4.43 -3.57
C ALA A 80 -3.55 4.55 -3.52
N ILE A 81 -4.26 3.44 -3.71
CA ILE A 81 -5.72 3.38 -3.61
C ILE A 81 -6.18 3.63 -2.16
N PHE A 82 -5.52 3.01 -1.17
CA PHE A 82 -5.84 3.13 0.25
C PHE A 82 -5.70 4.57 0.77
N HIS A 83 -4.62 5.25 0.36
CA HIS A 83 -4.34 6.64 0.74
C HIS A 83 -5.06 7.68 -0.11
N SER A 84 -5.76 7.26 -1.17
CA SER A 84 -6.50 8.18 -2.04
C SER A 84 -7.70 8.79 -1.29
N PRO A 85 -7.90 10.11 -1.36
CA PRO A 85 -9.12 10.75 -0.87
C PRO A 85 -10.39 10.26 -1.58
N ALA A 86 -10.27 9.69 -2.79
CA ALA A 86 -11.39 9.13 -3.52
C ALA A 86 -11.94 7.87 -2.85
N THR A 87 -11.06 7.02 -2.32
CA THR A 87 -11.40 5.78 -1.60
C THR A 87 -11.66 6.05 -0.12
N GLY A 88 -10.82 6.86 0.52
CA GLY A 88 -11.02 7.36 1.88
C GLY A 88 -10.59 6.43 3.03
N CYS A 89 -9.95 5.29 2.77
CA CYS A 89 -9.59 4.30 3.81
C CYS A 89 -8.69 4.91 4.91
N ALA A 90 -7.66 5.65 4.50
CA ALA A 90 -6.69 6.29 5.40
C ALA A 90 -7.28 7.41 6.29
N THR A 91 -8.55 7.79 6.10
CA THR A 91 -9.21 8.79 6.97
C THR A 91 -9.47 8.25 8.38
N CYS A 92 -9.79 6.95 8.49
CA CYS A 92 -10.04 6.26 9.75
C CYS A 92 -8.89 5.29 10.07
N HIS A 93 -8.37 4.59 9.08
CA HIS A 93 -7.20 3.71 9.26
C HIS A 93 -5.89 4.47 9.12
N ALA A 94 -5.71 5.49 9.95
CA ALA A 94 -4.62 6.46 9.84
C ALA A 94 -3.29 5.94 10.42
N GLU A 95 -2.18 6.29 9.77
CA GLU A 95 -0.82 5.99 10.22
C GLU A 95 -0.47 6.70 11.55
N PRO A 96 0.51 6.19 12.32
CA PRO A 96 1.35 5.02 12.06
C PRO A 96 0.75 3.70 12.58
N ARG A 97 -0.39 3.76 13.28
CA ARG A 97 -1.05 2.59 13.86
C ARG A 97 -2.12 1.98 12.95
N PHE A 98 -2.44 2.64 11.83
CA PHE A 98 -3.51 2.28 10.91
C PHE A 98 -4.88 2.19 11.59
N THR A 99 -5.11 3.13 12.50
CA THR A 99 -6.34 3.35 13.26
C THR A 99 -6.30 4.78 13.81
N ASP A 100 -7.46 5.43 13.83
CA ASP A 100 -7.69 6.72 14.48
C ASP A 100 -8.21 6.58 15.92
N SER A 101 -8.22 5.35 16.45
CA SER A 101 -8.58 5.07 17.83
C SER A 101 -7.70 5.87 18.78
N SER A 102 -8.36 6.73 19.57
CA SER A 102 -7.72 7.64 20.51
C SER A 102 -7.86 7.15 21.94
N LEU A 103 -7.36 5.95 22.23
CA LEU A 103 -7.15 5.50 23.61
C LEU A 103 -5.91 6.17 24.21
N ARG A 104 -6.03 7.41 24.70
CA ARG A 104 -5.02 7.99 25.60
C ARG A 104 -5.40 7.68 27.03
N HIS A 105 -4.54 6.95 27.74
CA HIS A 105 -4.66 6.70 29.19
C HIS A 105 -4.78 8.00 30.02
N THR A 106 -4.30 9.14 29.50
CA THR A 106 -4.39 10.46 30.16
C THR A 106 -5.72 11.18 29.93
N ASP A 107 -6.56 10.70 29.03
CA ASP A 107 -7.84 11.34 28.68
C ASP A 107 -8.99 10.80 29.54
N VAL A 108 -8.68 10.06 30.62
CA VAL A 108 -9.64 9.77 31.68
C VAL A 108 -10.13 11.11 32.23
N PRO A 109 -11.39 11.49 31.98
CA PRO A 109 -11.84 12.77 32.46
C PRO A 109 -11.86 12.74 33.99
N ALA A 110 -11.44 13.85 34.62
CA ALA A 110 -11.75 14.08 36.01
C ALA A 110 -13.26 13.84 36.23
N ARG A 111 -13.62 13.17 37.34
CA ARG A 111 -14.98 12.73 37.67
C ARG A 111 -16.05 13.71 37.15
N GLY A 112 -16.93 13.24 36.27
CA GLY A 112 -18.11 13.99 35.83
C GLY A 112 -18.09 14.56 34.40
N ARG A 113 -17.12 14.23 33.55
CA ARG A 113 -17.27 14.42 32.09
C ARG A 113 -17.66 13.10 31.42
N ALA A 114 -18.54 13.20 30.43
CA ALA A 114 -18.99 12.07 29.62
C ALA A 114 -17.82 11.38 28.92
N TRP A 115 -17.87 10.05 28.84
CA TRP A 115 -17.01 9.22 28.00
C TRP A 115 -17.23 9.57 26.52
N GLY A 116 -16.55 10.63 26.07
CA GLY A 116 -16.74 11.25 24.76
C GLY A 116 -15.47 11.33 23.91
N ALA A 117 -14.45 10.52 24.20
CA ALA A 117 -13.14 10.58 23.53
C ALA A 117 -12.80 9.34 22.68
N PHE A 118 -13.76 8.44 22.43
CA PHE A 118 -13.61 7.37 21.44
C PHE A 118 -14.08 7.89 20.09
N VAL A 119 -13.15 8.01 19.13
CA VAL A 119 -13.51 8.19 17.72
C VAL A 119 -14.17 6.90 17.28
N ARG A 120 -15.41 6.99 16.78
CA ARG A 120 -16.19 5.84 16.36
C ARG A 120 -16.86 6.15 15.04
N HIS A 121 -16.94 5.16 14.16
CA HIS A 121 -17.53 5.30 12.84
C HIS A 121 -18.65 4.29 12.59
N ASP A 122 -19.68 4.74 11.89
CA ASP A 122 -20.66 3.84 11.28
C ASP A 122 -20.20 3.51 9.87
N VAL A 123 -19.85 2.24 9.65
CA VAL A 123 -19.43 1.74 8.32
C VAL A 123 -20.54 0.91 7.66
N GLY A 124 -21.78 1.00 8.15
CA GLY A 124 -22.94 0.33 7.55
C GLY A 124 -23.03 -1.17 7.80
N THR A 125 -22.18 -1.72 8.68
CA THR A 125 -22.14 -3.16 9.00
C THR A 125 -22.84 -3.51 10.31
N LEU A 126 -23.32 -2.51 11.06
CA LEU A 126 -24.00 -2.72 12.34
C LEU A 126 -25.24 -3.59 12.16
N SER A 127 -25.29 -4.70 12.89
CA SER A 127 -26.40 -5.65 12.89
C SER A 127 -26.95 -5.86 14.30
N ALA A 128 -28.13 -6.49 14.42
CA ALA A 128 -28.66 -6.89 15.74
C ALA A 128 -27.73 -7.88 16.46
N ALA A 129 -26.86 -8.59 15.73
CA ALA A 129 -25.85 -9.48 16.29
C ALA A 129 -24.67 -8.71 16.94
N ALA A 130 -24.52 -7.41 16.66
CA ALA A 130 -23.52 -6.55 17.29
C ALA A 130 -23.77 -6.29 18.80
N GLY A 131 -24.87 -6.85 19.34
CA GLY A 131 -25.23 -6.78 20.76
C GLY A 131 -26.27 -5.70 21.07
N ASP A 132 -27.24 -6.05 21.91
CA ASP A 132 -28.31 -5.15 22.36
C ASP A 132 -27.87 -4.39 23.63
N PHE A 133 -27.22 -3.24 23.44
CA PHE A 133 -26.88 -2.33 24.54
C PHE A 133 -27.91 -1.20 24.66
N THR A 134 -29.08 -1.46 25.24
CA THR A 134 -30.05 -0.40 25.57
C THR A 134 -29.69 0.36 26.86
N PRO A 135 -29.93 1.69 26.98
CA PRO A 135 -30.05 2.72 25.96
C PRO A 135 -28.70 3.47 25.85
N ASN A 136 -27.78 2.92 25.06
CA ASN A 136 -26.76 3.70 24.36
C ASN A 136 -26.52 2.98 23.04
N THR A 137 -27.39 3.28 22.08
CA THR A 137 -27.33 2.87 20.68
C THR A 137 -25.89 2.93 20.18
N LEU A 138 -25.21 1.78 20.05
CA LEU A 138 -23.97 1.70 19.28
C LEU A 138 -24.35 2.01 17.83
N ARG A 139 -24.23 3.29 17.47
CA ARG A 139 -24.38 3.77 16.10
C ARG A 139 -23.04 3.78 15.38
N ALA A 140 -21.96 3.37 16.03
CA ALA A 140 -20.61 3.50 15.52
C ALA A 140 -19.64 2.63 16.36
N LEU A 141 -18.61 2.09 15.71
CA LEU A 141 -17.59 1.23 16.29
C LEU A 141 -16.23 1.93 16.28
N ASP A 142 -15.36 1.57 17.23
CA ASP A 142 -13.97 2.01 17.18
C ASP A 142 -13.26 1.38 15.97
N THR A 143 -12.31 2.09 15.39
CA THR A 143 -11.59 1.64 14.20
C THR A 143 -10.50 0.64 14.61
N PRO A 144 -10.58 -0.66 14.26
CA PRO A 144 -9.48 -1.56 14.53
C PRO A 144 -8.25 -1.20 13.69
N THR A 145 -7.06 -1.54 14.17
CA THR A 145 -5.87 -1.49 13.31
C THR A 145 -6.03 -2.47 12.15
N VAL A 146 -5.61 -2.07 10.95
CA VAL A 146 -5.49 -2.99 9.80
C VAL A 146 -4.07 -3.53 9.63
N LYS A 147 -3.13 -3.21 10.52
CA LYS A 147 -1.84 -3.91 10.57
C LYS A 147 -2.07 -5.36 11.00
N GLY A 148 -1.48 -6.30 10.26
CA GLY A 148 -1.60 -7.73 10.53
C GLY A 148 -2.99 -8.30 10.23
N VAL A 149 -3.85 -7.57 9.52
CA VAL A 149 -5.24 -8.01 9.25
C VAL A 149 -5.31 -9.32 8.44
N TRP A 150 -4.24 -9.70 7.76
CA TRP A 150 -4.13 -11.00 7.09
C TRP A 150 -4.23 -12.20 8.05
N GLU A 151 -3.96 -12.02 9.34
CA GLU A 151 -3.97 -13.10 10.35
C GLU A 151 -5.33 -13.40 10.95
N THR A 152 -6.31 -12.50 10.78
CA THR A 152 -7.53 -12.49 11.60
C THR A 152 -8.86 -12.68 10.86
N PRO A 153 -8.98 -13.55 9.83
CA PRO A 153 -10.30 -13.90 9.31
C PRO A 153 -11.09 -14.73 10.36
N PRO A 154 -12.44 -14.63 10.39
CA PRO A 154 -13.26 -13.74 9.58
C PRO A 154 -13.26 -12.29 10.09
N TYR A 155 -13.63 -11.37 9.21
CA TYR A 155 -13.59 -9.92 9.40
C TYR A 155 -14.94 -9.33 9.83
N LEU A 156 -14.88 -8.05 10.24
CA LEU A 156 -15.94 -7.28 10.87
C LEU A 156 -16.25 -7.73 12.30
N HIS A 157 -16.90 -6.85 13.06
CA HIS A 157 -17.18 -7.04 14.49
C HIS A 157 -18.06 -8.26 14.80
N ASP A 158 -18.82 -8.73 13.82
CA ASP A 158 -19.70 -9.90 13.92
C ASP A 158 -19.16 -11.12 13.13
N GLY A 159 -17.93 -11.04 12.62
CA GLY A 159 -17.29 -12.11 11.85
C GLY A 159 -18.01 -12.42 10.54
N SER A 160 -18.80 -11.48 10.03
CA SER A 160 -19.73 -11.77 8.95
C SER A 160 -19.08 -11.79 7.57
N ALA A 161 -17.86 -11.29 7.39
CA ALA A 161 -17.10 -11.35 6.13
C ALA A 161 -15.95 -12.36 6.23
N ALA A 162 -15.91 -13.37 5.36
CA ALA A 162 -14.86 -14.39 5.37
C ALA A 162 -13.54 -13.91 4.74
N THR A 163 -13.61 -12.90 3.86
CA THR A 163 -12.46 -12.38 3.11
C THR A 163 -12.42 -10.85 3.13
N LEU A 164 -11.24 -10.25 2.92
CA LEU A 164 -11.11 -8.80 2.76
C LEU A 164 -11.86 -8.29 1.53
N MET A 165 -11.96 -9.11 0.47
CA MET A 165 -12.76 -8.78 -0.70
C MET A 165 -14.25 -8.63 -0.34
N GLU A 166 -14.80 -9.53 0.49
CA GLU A 166 -16.17 -9.40 0.99
C GLU A 166 -16.36 -8.13 1.83
N VAL A 167 -15.35 -7.72 2.62
CA VAL A 167 -15.42 -6.46 3.38
C VAL A 167 -15.58 -5.27 2.44
N ILE A 168 -14.76 -5.17 1.39
CA ILE A 168 -14.74 -4.00 0.51
C ILE A 168 -15.75 -4.05 -0.64
N VAL A 169 -16.45 -5.17 -0.85
CA VAL A 169 -17.46 -5.32 -1.92
C VAL A 169 -18.83 -5.65 -1.34
N ASP A 170 -18.97 -6.80 -0.69
CA ASP A 170 -20.28 -7.35 -0.33
C ASP A 170 -20.84 -6.75 0.96
N ARG A 171 -19.96 -6.37 1.90
CA ARG A 171 -20.30 -5.77 3.19
C ARG A 171 -20.02 -4.27 3.25
N ASN A 172 -19.80 -3.66 2.10
CA ASN A 172 -19.63 -2.23 1.94
C ASN A 172 -20.89 -1.58 1.33
N VAL A 173 -22.03 -1.73 2.02
CA VAL A 173 -23.30 -1.17 1.55
C VAL A 173 -23.19 0.36 1.49
N ASP A 174 -23.64 0.95 0.38
CA ASP A 174 -23.61 2.38 0.12
C ASP A 174 -22.22 3.05 0.22
N ASP A 175 -21.13 2.27 0.07
CA ASP A 175 -19.75 2.77 0.19
C ASP A 175 -19.44 3.39 1.58
N LEU A 176 -20.11 2.93 2.64
CA LEU A 176 -19.95 3.46 4.00
C LEU A 176 -18.63 3.04 4.67
N HIS A 177 -17.98 1.97 4.20
CA HIS A 177 -16.67 1.48 4.64
C HIS A 177 -15.55 1.88 3.66
N GLY A 178 -15.61 3.12 3.18
CA GLY A 178 -14.77 3.62 2.09
C GLY A 178 -15.44 3.44 0.73
N ARG A 179 -15.10 4.30 -0.22
CA ARG A 179 -15.74 4.29 -1.55
C ARG A 179 -15.01 3.34 -2.47
N THR A 180 -15.59 2.18 -2.74
CA THR A 180 -14.96 1.13 -3.56
C THR A 180 -15.79 0.76 -4.79
N SER A 181 -17.04 1.21 -4.87
CA SER A 181 -17.93 0.94 -6.02
C SER A 181 -17.38 1.42 -7.38
N HIS A 182 -16.54 2.46 -7.36
CA HIS A 182 -15.89 3.01 -8.55
C HIS A 182 -14.63 2.26 -8.99
N LEU A 183 -14.09 1.38 -8.13
CA LEU A 183 -12.90 0.60 -8.42
C LEU A 183 -13.21 -0.55 -9.37
N THR A 184 -12.35 -0.73 -10.35
CA THR A 184 -12.26 -1.93 -11.18
C THR A 184 -11.93 -3.17 -10.34
N ALA A 185 -12.14 -4.35 -10.91
CA ALA A 185 -11.78 -5.61 -10.26
C ALA A 185 -10.26 -5.72 -9.97
N ALA A 186 -9.42 -5.14 -10.84
CA ALA A 186 -7.98 -5.10 -10.66
C ALA A 186 -7.59 -4.21 -9.46
N GLU A 187 -8.14 -3.01 -9.38
CA GLU A 187 -7.90 -2.07 -8.27
C GLU A 187 -8.35 -2.63 -6.93
N ARG A 188 -9.49 -3.32 -6.88
CA ARG A 188 -9.94 -4.01 -5.65
C ARG A 188 -8.96 -5.11 -5.22
N THR A 189 -8.44 -5.86 -6.17
CA THR A 189 -7.43 -6.90 -5.89
C THR A 189 -6.12 -6.28 -5.39
N GLN A 190 -5.71 -5.14 -5.96
CA GLN A 190 -4.54 -4.38 -5.50
C GLN A 190 -4.74 -3.86 -4.07
N LEU A 191 -5.91 -3.28 -3.76
CA LEU A 191 -6.24 -2.83 -2.41
C LEU A 191 -6.23 -3.98 -1.39
N VAL A 192 -6.79 -5.14 -1.73
CA VAL A 192 -6.71 -6.34 -0.87
C VAL A 192 -5.26 -6.78 -0.69
N ALA A 193 -4.46 -6.82 -1.76
CA ALA A 193 -3.05 -7.19 -1.66
C ALA A 193 -2.25 -6.25 -0.73
N TYR A 194 -2.60 -4.97 -0.69
CA TYR A 194 -2.00 -4.01 0.26
C TYR A 194 -2.35 -4.36 1.70
N LEU A 195 -3.64 -4.56 1.99
CA LEU A 195 -4.13 -4.93 3.32
C LEU A 195 -3.50 -6.25 3.80
N GLU A 196 -3.39 -7.24 2.91
CA GLU A 196 -2.75 -8.54 3.21
C GLU A 196 -1.26 -8.40 3.54
N GLN A 197 -0.61 -7.33 3.09
CA GLN A 197 0.82 -7.07 3.27
C GLN A 197 1.10 -5.98 4.31
N LEU A 198 0.09 -5.44 4.97
CA LEU A 198 0.26 -4.36 5.93
C LEU A 198 0.73 -4.92 7.29
N ASP A 199 2.00 -4.70 7.63
CA ASP A 199 2.63 -5.23 8.85
C ASP A 199 3.76 -4.31 9.37
N ASP A 200 4.51 -4.75 10.38
CA ASP A 200 5.67 -4.03 10.95
C ASP A 200 7.02 -4.47 10.36
N THR A 201 7.02 -5.23 9.25
CA THR A 201 8.26 -5.73 8.63
C THR A 201 9.08 -4.57 8.08
N ALA A 202 10.29 -4.39 8.62
CA ALA A 202 11.27 -3.49 8.04
C ALA A 202 11.74 -4.05 6.68
N VAL A 203 11.76 -3.21 5.66
CA VAL A 203 12.20 -3.62 4.33
C VAL A 203 13.71 -3.53 4.21
N ASP A 204 14.35 -4.61 3.77
CA ASP A 204 15.75 -4.57 3.39
C ASP A 204 15.91 -3.93 2.00
N THR A 205 16.13 -2.62 1.99
CA THR A 205 16.35 -1.84 0.77
C THR A 205 17.75 -2.05 0.17
N SER A 206 18.65 -2.78 0.84
CA SER A 206 20.00 -3.05 0.35
C SER A 206 19.97 -3.89 -0.93
N ALA A 207 19.03 -4.84 -1.03
CA ALA A 207 18.81 -5.65 -2.23
C ALA A 207 18.24 -4.82 -3.40
N THR A 208 17.31 -3.90 -3.11
CA THR A 208 16.72 -3.00 -4.10
C THR A 208 17.78 -2.04 -4.66
N MET A 209 18.58 -1.42 -3.79
CA MET A 209 19.64 -0.47 -4.17
C MET A 209 20.77 -1.11 -4.98
N ALA A 210 21.11 -2.38 -4.71
CA ALA A 210 22.16 -3.09 -5.45
C ALA A 210 21.79 -3.39 -6.91
N SER A 211 20.48 -3.41 -7.23
CA SER A 211 19.96 -3.76 -8.57
C SER A 211 19.57 -2.52 -9.40
N LEU A 212 19.41 -1.36 -8.76
CA LEU A 212 19.17 -0.09 -9.44
C LEU A 212 20.42 0.36 -10.21
N SER A 213 20.47 0.05 -11.51
CA SER A 213 21.37 0.76 -12.43
C SER A 213 20.66 2.02 -12.92
N VAL A 214 21.35 3.16 -12.93
CA VAL A 214 20.88 4.34 -13.65
C VAL A 214 20.99 4.02 -15.15
N VAL A 215 19.87 3.92 -15.88
CA VAL A 215 19.92 3.85 -17.35
C VAL A 215 20.42 5.18 -17.87
N THR A 216 21.72 5.26 -18.16
CA THR A 216 22.26 6.19 -19.14
C THR A 216 22.41 5.43 -20.46
N GLY A 217 21.29 4.98 -21.01
CA GLY A 217 21.25 4.41 -22.36
C GLY A 217 21.29 5.52 -23.41
N PRO A 218 21.75 5.26 -24.64
CA PRO A 218 21.41 6.13 -25.77
C PRO A 218 19.88 6.25 -25.87
N PRO A 219 19.36 7.38 -26.39
CA PRO A 219 17.96 7.78 -26.25
C PRO A 219 17.03 6.60 -26.54
N ALA A 220 16.25 6.17 -25.55
CA ALA A 220 15.12 5.31 -25.83
C ALA A 220 14.21 6.12 -26.76
N GLU A 221 14.01 5.67 -28.00
CA GLU A 221 13.09 6.27 -28.96
C GLU A 221 11.62 6.09 -28.54
N VAL A 222 11.29 6.44 -27.30
CA VAL A 222 9.91 6.74 -26.92
C VAL A 222 9.62 8.11 -27.51
N GLY A 223 9.24 8.14 -28.80
CA GLY A 223 8.88 9.38 -29.49
C GLY A 223 7.62 9.98 -28.86
N LEU A 224 7.79 11.06 -28.08
CA LEU A 224 6.72 11.74 -27.34
C LEU A 224 5.96 12.78 -28.19
N GLY A 225 5.91 12.62 -29.51
CA GLY A 225 5.28 13.61 -30.40
C GLY A 225 5.93 15.01 -30.30
N GLY A 226 7.26 15.07 -30.18
CA GLY A 226 8.03 16.32 -30.06
C GLY A 226 9.24 16.27 -29.11
N GLY A 227 9.46 15.16 -28.41
CA GLY A 227 10.62 14.93 -27.54
C GLY A 227 10.89 13.45 -27.30
N SER A 228 11.93 13.13 -26.51
CA SER A 228 12.32 11.78 -26.10
C SER A 228 12.83 11.78 -24.65
N VAL A 229 12.81 10.61 -24.00
CA VAL A 229 13.41 10.43 -22.67
C VAL A 229 14.87 10.05 -22.82
N TRP A 230 15.77 10.81 -22.18
CA TRP A 230 17.22 10.66 -22.30
C TRP A 230 17.87 10.02 -21.06
N GLY A 231 17.19 10.06 -19.92
CA GLY A 231 17.72 9.45 -18.70
C GLY A 231 16.71 9.48 -17.57
N VAL A 232 16.81 8.53 -16.67
CA VAL A 232 16.01 8.44 -15.45
C VAL A 232 16.95 8.18 -14.30
N ARG A 233 16.88 8.99 -13.24
CA ARG A 233 17.52 8.68 -11.96
C ARG A 233 16.49 8.12 -11.01
N VAL A 234 16.80 6.98 -10.41
CA VAL A 234 15.96 6.25 -9.47
C VAL A 234 16.71 6.02 -8.15
N GLY A 235 15.97 5.84 -7.07
CA GLY A 235 16.45 5.45 -5.74
C GLY A 235 15.45 4.52 -5.06
N ALA A 236 15.75 4.07 -3.83
CA ALA A 236 14.81 3.28 -3.04
C ALA A 236 13.64 4.14 -2.51
N GLY A 237 12.43 3.59 -2.62
CA GLY A 237 11.19 4.13 -2.08
C GLY A 237 10.74 3.41 -0.81
N ALA A 238 9.65 3.89 -0.20
CA ALA A 238 9.01 3.22 0.94
C ALA A 238 8.59 1.79 0.57
N HIS A 239 8.56 0.91 1.58
CA HIS A 239 8.13 -0.49 1.44
C HIS A 239 8.87 -1.33 0.38
N GLY A 240 10.10 -0.94 0.03
CA GLY A 240 10.89 -1.60 -1.02
C GLY A 240 10.58 -1.09 -2.43
N GLY A 241 9.89 0.04 -2.51
CA GLY A 241 9.53 0.69 -3.75
C GLY A 241 10.73 1.26 -4.53
N ILE A 242 10.51 1.76 -5.75
CA ILE A 242 11.42 2.55 -6.56
C ILE A 242 10.91 3.99 -6.49
N ARG A 243 11.76 4.92 -6.08
CA ARG A 243 11.49 6.36 -6.15
C ARG A 243 12.19 6.91 -7.38
N VAL A 244 11.46 7.60 -8.27
CA VAL A 244 12.12 8.35 -9.35
C VAL A 244 12.54 9.73 -8.83
N GLU A 245 13.83 10.04 -8.94
CA GLU A 245 14.41 11.27 -8.42
C GLU A 245 14.43 12.39 -9.46
N SER A 246 14.74 12.04 -10.71
CA SER A 246 14.78 12.98 -11.82
C SER A 246 14.53 12.31 -13.16
N LEU A 247 13.92 13.04 -14.10
CA LEU A 247 13.73 12.62 -15.49
C LEU A 247 14.45 13.60 -16.41
N THR A 248 15.30 13.11 -17.30
CA THR A 248 15.96 13.90 -18.33
C THR A 248 15.22 13.74 -19.65
N LEU A 249 14.77 14.86 -20.22
CA LEU A 249 14.01 14.93 -21.46
C LEU A 249 14.82 15.67 -22.53
N GLY A 250 14.88 15.12 -23.73
CA GLY A 250 15.34 15.85 -24.91
C GLY A 250 14.14 16.28 -25.73
N VAL A 251 14.22 17.48 -26.27
CA VAL A 251 13.15 18.09 -27.08
C VAL A 251 13.69 18.31 -28.48
N ALA A 252 12.95 17.88 -29.48
CA ALA A 252 13.32 18.07 -30.88
C ALA A 252 12.39 19.09 -31.55
N GLY A 253 12.96 20.19 -32.03
CA GLY A 253 12.29 21.19 -32.85
C GLY A 253 11.87 22.45 -32.11
N ALA A 254 11.52 23.48 -32.88
CA ALA A 254 11.23 24.81 -32.39
C ALA A 254 9.90 24.90 -31.60
N GLY A 255 9.96 25.56 -30.43
CA GLY A 255 8.81 25.97 -29.63
C GLY A 255 8.76 25.35 -28.23
N ALA A 256 8.53 26.18 -27.20
CA ALA A 256 8.53 25.74 -25.81
C ALA A 256 7.53 24.60 -25.58
N LEU A 257 7.98 23.55 -24.87
CA LEU A 257 7.12 22.47 -24.44
C LEU A 257 6.76 22.64 -22.96
N HIS A 258 5.66 22.03 -22.55
CA HIS A 258 5.27 21.88 -21.16
C HIS A 258 5.16 20.40 -20.85
N ALA A 259 5.95 19.93 -19.89
CA ALA A 259 6.00 18.55 -19.44
C ALA A 259 5.17 18.38 -18.18
N ARG A 260 4.29 17.39 -18.20
CA ARG A 260 3.62 16.89 -17.01
C ARG A 260 3.99 15.42 -16.83
N ILE A 261 4.36 15.04 -15.62
CA ILE A 261 4.88 13.69 -15.32
C ILE A 261 4.13 13.17 -14.10
N HIS A 262 3.51 12.00 -14.22
CA HIS A 262 2.88 11.31 -13.10
C HIS A 262 3.51 9.92 -12.88
N ALA A 263 3.50 9.47 -11.63
CA ALA A 263 3.70 8.07 -11.28
C ALA A 263 2.44 7.30 -11.68
N ASP A 264 2.59 6.27 -12.52
CA ASP A 264 1.52 5.31 -12.89
C ASP A 264 1.37 4.30 -11.75
N ALA A 265 0.75 4.73 -10.65
CA ALA A 265 0.83 4.03 -9.38
C ALA A 265 -0.04 2.76 -9.36
N ASP A 266 -1.20 2.81 -10.02
CA ASP A 266 -2.10 1.67 -10.19
C ASP A 266 -1.67 0.74 -11.36
N GLY A 267 -0.78 1.21 -12.22
CA GLY A 267 -0.20 0.45 -13.33
C GLY A 267 -1.15 0.28 -14.52
N ASP A 268 -2.25 1.03 -14.58
CA ASP A 268 -3.25 0.90 -15.65
C ASP A 268 -2.80 1.59 -16.96
N GLY A 269 -1.75 2.42 -16.88
CA GLY A 269 -1.17 3.14 -18.00
C GLY A 269 -2.00 4.34 -18.49
N ARG A 270 -2.93 4.83 -17.67
CA ARG A 270 -3.86 5.92 -17.99
C ARG A 270 -3.86 6.93 -16.85
N PRO A 271 -3.93 8.24 -17.14
CA PRO A 271 -4.08 9.25 -16.09
C PRO A 271 -5.33 8.98 -15.26
N GLY A 272 -5.12 8.63 -14.00
CA GLY A 272 -6.14 8.31 -13.02
C GLY A 272 -6.01 9.14 -11.73
N PRO A 273 -6.99 9.03 -10.83
CA PRO A 273 -6.94 9.67 -9.52
C PRO A 273 -5.85 9.08 -8.60
N TYR A 274 -5.31 7.90 -8.92
CA TYR A 274 -4.25 7.24 -8.16
C TYR A 274 -2.85 7.65 -8.64
N ASP A 275 -2.76 8.36 -9.75
CA ASP A 275 -1.49 8.80 -10.31
C ASP A 275 -0.99 10.08 -9.64
N LYS A 276 0.18 9.98 -9.00
CA LYS A 276 0.76 11.12 -8.29
C LYS A 276 1.53 12.01 -9.27
N LEU A 277 1.16 13.29 -9.33
CA LEU A 277 1.91 14.29 -10.09
C LEU A 277 3.32 14.47 -9.51
N LEU A 278 4.33 14.17 -10.32
CA LEU A 278 5.75 14.24 -9.95
C LEU A 278 6.39 15.55 -10.40
N ALA A 279 6.01 16.04 -11.57
CA ALA A 279 6.48 17.33 -12.11
C ALA A 279 5.47 17.92 -13.09
N ASP A 280 5.40 19.25 -13.10
CA ASP A 280 4.62 20.06 -14.05
C ASP A 280 5.47 21.29 -14.39
N ALA A 281 6.20 21.24 -15.51
CA ALA A 281 7.28 22.19 -15.80
C ALA A 281 7.40 22.53 -17.28
N ALA A 282 7.76 23.78 -17.58
CA ALA A 282 8.15 24.19 -18.92
C ALA A 282 9.52 23.59 -19.28
N VAL A 283 9.65 23.12 -20.52
CA VAL A 283 10.89 22.59 -21.10
C VAL A 283 11.27 23.48 -22.27
N ALA A 284 12.47 24.06 -22.18
CA ALA A 284 12.97 24.98 -23.19
C ALA A 284 13.10 24.27 -24.56
N PRO A 285 12.74 24.94 -25.68
CA PRO A 285 12.99 24.41 -27.01
C PRO A 285 14.48 24.46 -27.36
N ASP A 286 14.91 23.50 -28.18
CA ASP A 286 16.22 23.45 -28.83
C ASP A 286 17.42 23.76 -27.90
N GLY A 287 17.99 22.69 -27.30
CA GLY A 287 19.14 22.78 -26.41
C GLY A 287 19.55 21.41 -25.85
N ASP A 288 20.49 21.43 -24.89
CA ASP A 288 20.90 20.24 -24.15
C ASP A 288 19.70 19.58 -23.42
N PRO A 289 19.72 18.25 -23.20
CA PRO A 289 18.67 17.56 -22.46
C PRO A 289 18.37 18.21 -21.10
N VAL A 290 17.09 18.48 -20.83
CA VAL A 290 16.65 19.14 -19.61
C VAL A 290 16.37 18.09 -18.54
N THR A 291 17.05 18.19 -17.40
CA THR A 291 16.80 17.33 -16.24
C THR A 291 15.78 17.97 -15.31
N LEU A 292 14.62 17.34 -15.16
CA LEU A 292 13.54 17.76 -14.29
C LEU A 292 13.67 17.03 -12.93
N PRO A 293 13.83 17.75 -11.81
CA PRO A 293 13.71 17.13 -10.49
C PRO A 293 12.27 16.70 -10.25
N LEU A 294 12.07 15.48 -9.74
CA LEU A 294 10.75 14.95 -9.47
C LEU A 294 10.42 15.01 -7.97
N ARG A 295 9.16 15.29 -7.66
CA ARG A 295 8.65 15.17 -6.29
C ARG A 295 8.80 13.72 -5.81
N PRO A 296 9.18 13.50 -4.55
CA PRO A 296 9.29 12.15 -3.99
C PRO A 296 7.96 11.39 -4.07
N ALA A 297 7.96 10.26 -4.76
CA ALA A 297 6.90 9.28 -4.75
C ALA A 297 7.50 7.88 -4.98
N PRO A 298 7.10 6.86 -4.21
CA PRO A 298 7.32 5.48 -4.64
C PRO A 298 6.48 5.21 -5.90
N ILE A 299 7.06 4.47 -6.82
CA ILE A 299 6.50 4.11 -8.12
C ILE A 299 6.95 2.67 -8.36
N VAL A 300 6.18 1.67 -7.97
CA VAL A 300 6.52 0.28 -8.32
C VAL A 300 5.33 -0.44 -8.87
N ALA A 301 5.53 -0.93 -10.08
CA ALA A 301 4.77 -1.98 -10.73
C ALA A 301 5.57 -3.30 -10.68
N ALA A 302 4.90 -4.40 -11.05
CA ALA A 302 5.32 -5.77 -10.78
C ALA A 302 6.76 -6.11 -11.20
N ALA A 303 7.40 -6.99 -10.43
CA ALA A 303 8.71 -7.57 -10.74
C ALA A 303 9.84 -6.53 -10.94
N GLY A 304 9.92 -5.51 -10.09
CA GLY A 304 11.03 -4.54 -10.10
C GLY A 304 10.95 -3.47 -11.20
N SER A 305 9.76 -3.23 -11.75
CA SER A 305 9.56 -2.22 -12.81
C SER A 305 8.73 -1.04 -12.32
N ALA A 306 9.15 0.22 -12.55
CA ALA A 306 8.32 1.41 -12.32
C ALA A 306 7.65 1.88 -13.63
N SER A 307 6.55 2.62 -13.56
CA SER A 307 5.91 3.19 -14.74
C SER A 307 5.62 4.67 -14.51
N LEU A 308 5.92 5.49 -15.53
CA LEU A 308 5.65 6.92 -15.55
C LEU A 308 4.71 7.23 -16.70
N LEU A 309 3.75 8.13 -16.45
CA LEU A 309 2.99 8.76 -17.51
C LEU A 309 3.60 10.12 -17.81
N VAL A 310 4.08 10.32 -19.04
CA VAL A 310 4.73 11.55 -19.48
C VAL A 310 3.89 12.22 -20.56
N TRP A 311 3.51 13.46 -20.31
CA TRP A 311 2.83 14.33 -21.27
C TRP A 311 3.77 15.44 -21.70
N LEU A 312 3.92 15.62 -23.00
CA LEU A 312 4.52 16.80 -23.59
C LEU A 312 3.47 17.53 -24.41
N LYS A 313 3.35 18.84 -24.19
CA LYS A 313 2.51 19.71 -25.04
C LYS A 313 3.30 20.91 -25.48
N ARG A 314 3.12 21.34 -26.73
CA ARG A 314 3.68 22.59 -27.22
C ARG A 314 2.87 23.76 -26.63
N ALA A 315 3.54 24.77 -26.09
CA ALA A 315 2.90 25.98 -25.61
C ALA A 315 2.27 26.71 -26.81
N SER A 316 0.94 26.60 -26.98
CA SER A 316 0.22 27.41 -27.96
C SER A 316 0.15 28.86 -27.46
N GLN A 317 0.20 29.83 -28.36
CA GLN A 317 0.08 31.26 -28.00
C GLN A 317 -1.25 31.64 -27.33
N ASP A 318 -2.26 30.76 -27.37
CA ASP A 318 -3.62 31.02 -26.86
C ASP A 318 -4.02 30.08 -25.70
N GLY A 319 -3.19 29.93 -24.66
CA GLY A 319 -3.61 29.49 -23.30
C GLY A 319 -4.38 28.18 -23.09
N ALA A 320 -4.77 27.44 -24.14
CA ALA A 320 -5.66 26.29 -24.08
C ALA A 320 -4.89 25.01 -24.44
N LEU A 321 -4.72 24.15 -23.45
CA LEU A 321 -3.97 22.89 -23.48
C LEU A 321 -4.68 21.78 -24.31
N ALA A 322 -4.93 21.98 -25.60
CA ALA A 322 -5.57 20.98 -26.47
C ALA A 322 -4.54 19.99 -27.07
N GLY A 323 -4.82 18.69 -26.99
CA GLY A 323 -4.00 17.59 -27.56
C GLY A 323 -3.59 16.56 -26.48
N ARG A 324 -4.16 15.35 -26.53
CA ARG A 324 -3.97 14.28 -25.53
C ARG A 324 -3.12 13.15 -26.13
N GLN A 325 -1.81 13.17 -25.95
CA GLN A 325 -1.00 11.95 -26.06
C GLN A 325 -0.13 11.86 -24.80
N ALA A 326 -0.53 10.97 -23.88
CA ALA A 326 0.33 10.50 -22.81
C ALA A 326 1.20 9.40 -23.40
N SER A 327 2.51 9.41 -23.16
CA SER A 327 3.33 8.24 -23.40
C SER A 327 3.65 7.59 -22.08
N ARG A 328 3.47 6.28 -22.02
CA ARG A 328 3.85 5.46 -20.86
C ARG A 328 5.32 5.11 -20.99
N VAL A 329 6.11 5.50 -19.99
CA VAL A 329 7.52 5.19 -19.89
C VAL A 329 7.65 4.09 -18.83
N LEU A 330 7.97 2.89 -19.30
CA LEU A 330 8.26 1.75 -18.43
C LEU A 330 9.74 1.82 -18.04
N ILE A 331 9.99 1.75 -16.74
CA ILE A 331 11.31 1.64 -16.13
C ILE A 331 11.39 0.20 -15.63
N SER A 332 11.84 -0.73 -16.47
CA SER A 332 12.08 -2.10 -16.04
C SER A 332 13.44 -2.24 -15.38
N ASP A 333 13.55 -3.18 -14.44
CA ASP A 333 14.80 -3.56 -13.78
C ASP A 333 15.94 -3.77 -14.80
N ILE A 334 17.08 -3.11 -14.57
CA ILE A 334 18.29 -3.23 -15.40
C ILE A 334 19.27 -4.23 -14.76
N GLY A 335 18.95 -4.70 -13.54
CA GLY A 335 19.72 -5.67 -12.77
C GLY A 335 19.25 -7.12 -12.94
N ALA A 336 18.10 -7.38 -13.56
CA ALA A 336 17.62 -8.74 -13.84
C ALA A 336 18.32 -9.38 -15.06
N VAL A 337 19.66 -9.34 -15.11
CA VAL A 337 20.43 -10.28 -15.93
C VAL A 337 20.40 -11.63 -15.20
N GLY A 338 19.26 -12.33 -15.26
CA GLY A 338 19.11 -13.58 -14.52
C GLY A 338 17.82 -14.37 -14.71
N LEU A 339 16.76 -13.78 -15.28
CA LEU A 339 15.56 -14.55 -15.66
C LEU A 339 15.25 -14.30 -17.12
N THR A 340 15.54 -15.32 -17.91
CA THR A 340 15.46 -15.36 -19.37
C THR A 340 14.11 -14.86 -19.89
N SER A 341 14.21 -14.03 -20.92
CA SER A 341 13.17 -13.68 -21.87
C SER A 341 12.41 -14.89 -22.41
N ALA A 342 11.08 -14.84 -22.32
CA ALA A 342 10.17 -15.61 -23.19
C ALA A 342 8.81 -14.88 -23.34
N THR A 343 8.88 -13.79 -24.11
CA THR A 343 7.98 -13.35 -25.19
C THR A 343 6.45 -13.12 -24.96
N PRO A 344 5.87 -12.14 -25.69
CA PRO A 344 4.47 -11.73 -25.63
C PRO A 344 3.57 -12.59 -26.53
N SER A 345 2.26 -12.59 -26.26
CA SER A 345 1.26 -12.97 -27.26
C SER A 345 1.42 -12.09 -28.51
N ALA A 346 1.44 -12.56 -29.76
CA ALA A 346 0.78 -13.72 -30.34
C ALA A 346 1.45 -14.22 -31.64
N ARG A 347 1.33 -15.55 -31.85
CA ARG A 347 1.30 -16.38 -33.08
C ARG A 347 2.40 -16.29 -34.15
N ALA A 348 2.92 -17.50 -34.42
CA ALA A 348 3.48 -18.08 -35.64
C ALA A 348 4.95 -17.77 -35.99
N GLY A 349 5.80 -18.79 -35.82
CA GLY A 349 7.17 -18.86 -36.35
C GLY A 349 8.10 -19.59 -35.38
N PHE A 350 8.50 -20.81 -35.71
CA PHE A 350 9.41 -21.65 -34.91
C PHE A 350 10.74 -20.94 -34.59
N PRO A 351 11.28 -21.03 -33.35
CA PRO A 351 12.59 -20.48 -33.05
C PRO A 351 13.70 -21.49 -33.39
N LEU A 352 14.66 -21.03 -34.19
CA LEU A 352 16.02 -21.58 -34.25
C LEU A 352 16.71 -21.24 -32.94
N VAL A 353 17.12 -22.26 -32.19
CA VAL A 353 17.87 -22.13 -30.94
C VAL A 353 19.37 -22.19 -31.26
N ALA A 354 20.12 -21.14 -30.92
CA ALA A 354 21.58 -21.15 -30.91
C ALA A 354 22.05 -21.01 -29.45
N TRP A 355 22.68 -22.06 -28.92
CA TRP A 355 23.39 -22.02 -27.64
C TRP A 355 24.85 -21.64 -27.89
N MET A 356 25.37 -20.69 -27.11
CA MET A 356 26.80 -20.48 -26.96
C MET A 356 27.13 -20.45 -25.47
N CYS A 357 27.81 -21.51 -25.03
CA CYS A 357 28.54 -21.58 -23.77
C CYS A 357 29.97 -21.07 -24.00
N PRO A 358 30.59 -20.35 -23.05
CA PRO A 358 31.96 -19.87 -23.18
C PRO A 358 32.96 -21.02 -23.03
N GLU A 359 33.93 -21.06 -23.96
CA GLU A 359 35.02 -22.03 -24.02
C GLU A 359 36.11 -21.73 -22.99
N SER A 360 36.58 -22.77 -22.32
CA SER A 360 38.02 -22.97 -22.11
C SER A 360 38.36 -24.46 -22.27
N GLU A 361 39.20 -24.74 -23.26
CA GLU A 361 39.85 -26.03 -23.55
C GLU A 361 39.03 -27.11 -24.29
N GLY A 362 39.03 -27.00 -25.62
CA GLY A 362 39.19 -28.13 -26.55
C GLY A 362 37.95 -28.97 -26.91
N ILE A 363 37.59 -28.96 -28.21
CA ILE A 363 37.50 -30.13 -29.13
C ILE A 363 36.78 -29.71 -30.42
N ARG A 364 37.41 -29.99 -31.58
CA ARG A 364 36.81 -29.91 -32.94
C ARG A 364 35.80 -31.06 -33.14
N ILE A 365 34.83 -30.90 -34.05
CA ILE A 365 34.60 -31.80 -35.20
C ILE A 365 33.62 -31.17 -36.22
N ASP A 366 33.96 -31.45 -37.47
CA ASP A 366 33.38 -31.27 -38.81
C ASP A 366 31.85 -31.28 -39.02
N GLY A 367 31.44 -30.59 -40.09
CA GLY A 367 30.33 -31.03 -40.95
C GLY A 367 29.05 -30.18 -40.94
N CYS A 368 29.02 -29.08 -41.69
CA CYS A 368 27.78 -28.50 -42.21
C CYS A 368 27.88 -28.39 -43.73
N GLU A 369 27.43 -29.43 -44.43
CA GLU A 369 27.09 -29.33 -45.86
C GLU A 369 25.78 -28.56 -46.04
N LYS A 370 25.73 -27.76 -47.10
CA LYS A 370 24.58 -26.97 -47.53
C LYS A 370 23.50 -27.84 -48.15
N GLY A 371 22.24 -27.50 -47.90
CA GLY A 371 21.18 -27.55 -48.92
C GLY A 371 19.85 -28.13 -48.46
N GLY A 372 18.77 -27.42 -48.77
CA GLY A 372 17.38 -27.90 -48.71
C GLY A 372 16.43 -26.87 -48.17
#